data_AF-A0A7S1GKZ6-F1
#
_entry.id   AF-A0A7S1GKZ6-F1
#
_cell.length_a   1.000
_cell.length_b   1.000
_cell.length_c   1.000
_cell.angle_alpha   90.00
_cell.angle_beta   90.00
_cell.angle_gamma   90.00
#
_symmetry.space_group_name_H-M   'P 1'
#
loop_
_entity.id
_entity.type
_entity.pdbx_description
1 polymer ?
#
loop_
_entity_poly.entity_id
_entity_poly.type
_entity_poly.pdbx_seq_one_letter_code
_entity_poly.pdbx_strand_id
1 'polypeptide(L)'
;LGALASSAVLLFPKAPDPGSVRNIFHDVHDLKGVPSETPYVLLSCFIALATGAPLGPEMALGALGSGLASMLQSCVTADRRTEAALVLSGLVGSLAALFPSPILAVLLLHELSIVGR
;
A
#
# COMPACT_ATOMS: atom_id res chain seq x y z
N LEU A 1 1.52 -8.67 21.49
CA LEU A 1 0.23 -9.38 21.29
C LEU A 1 -0.41 -9.01 19.96
N GLY A 2 -0.59 -7.72 19.65
CA GLY A 2 -1.17 -7.29 18.36
C GLY A 2 -0.46 -7.76 17.10
N ALA A 3 0.87 -7.65 17.05
CA ALA A 3 1.67 -8.14 15.93
C ALA A 3 1.58 -9.67 15.74
N LEU A 4 1.37 -10.43 16.81
CA LEU A 4 1.16 -11.89 16.75
C LEU A 4 -0.24 -12.23 16.22
N ALA A 5 -1.25 -11.47 16.63
CA ALA A 5 -2.62 -11.62 16.16
C ALA A 5 -2.77 -11.22 14.68
N SER A 6 -2.07 -10.18 14.22
CA SER A 6 -2.04 -9.81 12.81
C SER A 6 -1.30 -10.85 11.95
N SER A 7 -0.20 -11.44 12.45
CA SER A 7 0.46 -12.57 11.76
C SER A 7 -0.38 -13.86 11.72
N ALA A 8 -1.40 -14.00 12.59
CA ALA A 8 -2.35 -15.11 12.50
C ALA A 8 -3.33 -14.96 11.32
N VAL A 9 -3.49 -13.76 10.75
CA VAL A 9 -4.24 -13.54 9.49
C VAL A 9 -3.47 -14.11 8.30
N LEU A 10 -2.13 -14.16 8.39
CA LEU A 10 -1.27 -14.76 7.37
C LEU A 10 -1.30 -16.31 7.38
N LEU A 11 -1.98 -16.92 8.36
CA LEU A 11 -2.25 -18.36 8.40
C LEU A 11 -3.45 -18.79 7.55
N PHE A 12 -4.19 -17.84 6.97
CA PHE A 12 -5.25 -18.18 6.01
C PHE A 12 -4.64 -18.76 4.72
N PRO A 13 -5.23 -19.81 4.11
CA PRO A 13 -4.65 -20.58 3.01
C PRO A 13 -4.48 -19.82 1.68
N LYS A 14 -4.83 -18.53 1.65
CA LYS A 14 -4.72 -17.63 0.50
C LYS A 14 -4.01 -16.32 0.85
N ALA A 15 -3.42 -16.25 2.04
CA ALA A 15 -2.68 -15.08 2.49
C ALA A 15 -1.26 -15.07 1.86
N PRO A 16 -0.72 -13.87 1.58
CA PRO A 16 0.64 -13.73 1.08
C PRO A 16 1.67 -14.25 2.09
N ASP A 17 2.76 -14.85 1.59
CA ASP A 17 3.82 -15.40 2.44
C ASP A 17 4.32 -14.37 3.46
N PRO A 18 4.61 -14.76 4.72
CA PRO A 18 4.99 -13.85 5.80
C PRO A 18 6.34 -13.11 5.64
N GLY A 19 6.92 -13.11 4.45
CA GLY A 19 8.06 -12.27 4.03
C GLY A 19 7.87 -11.57 2.67
N SER A 20 6.71 -11.73 2.02
CA SER A 20 6.41 -11.19 0.68
C SER A 20 5.46 -10.01 0.70
N VAL A 21 5.02 -9.55 1.89
CA VAL A 21 4.12 -8.41 2.01
C VAL A 21 4.83 -7.16 1.50
N ARG A 22 4.37 -6.65 0.35
CA ARG A 22 4.96 -5.45 -0.25
C ARG A 22 4.69 -4.22 0.62
N ASN A 23 5.75 -3.50 0.92
CA ASN A 23 5.69 -2.19 1.54
C ASN A 23 5.47 -1.10 0.48
N ILE A 24 5.07 0.09 0.93
CA ILE A 24 4.97 1.29 0.09
C ILE A 24 6.23 1.51 -0.74
N PHE A 25 7.41 1.25 -0.17
CA PHE A 25 8.69 1.36 -0.87
C PHE A 25 8.80 0.42 -2.05
N HIS A 26 8.32 -0.83 -1.93
CA HIS A 26 8.27 -1.77 -3.05
C HIS A 26 7.24 -1.34 -4.09
N ASP A 27 6.08 -0.82 -3.68
CA ASP A 27 5.07 -0.35 -4.61
C ASP A 27 5.49 0.93 -5.36
N VAL A 28 6.27 1.81 -4.72
CA VAL A 28 6.87 3.00 -5.34
C VAL A 28 8.04 2.63 -6.26
N HIS A 29 8.84 1.64 -5.90
CA HIS A 29 9.94 1.14 -6.73
C HIS A 29 9.43 0.37 -7.96
N ASP A 30 8.52 -0.59 -7.76
CA ASP A 30 8.02 -1.45 -8.82
C ASP A 30 6.85 -0.85 -9.61
N LEU A 31 6.30 0.28 -9.14
CA LEU A 31 5.18 1.01 -9.75
C LEU A 31 3.99 0.11 -10.07
N LYS A 32 3.78 -0.91 -9.23
CA LYS A 32 2.74 -1.93 -9.34
C LYS A 32 2.27 -2.31 -7.96
N GLY A 33 0.96 -2.32 -7.74
CA GLY A 33 0.34 -2.93 -6.57
C GLY A 33 -0.17 -4.33 -6.88
N VAL A 34 -0.41 -5.10 -5.81
CA VAL A 34 -0.96 -6.46 -5.91
C VAL A 34 -2.36 -6.47 -5.30
N PRO A 35 -3.43 -6.36 -6.11
CA PRO A 35 -4.79 -6.15 -5.60
C PRO A 35 -5.33 -7.34 -4.80
N SER A 36 -4.78 -8.54 -4.99
CA SER A 36 -5.14 -9.73 -4.20
C SER A 36 -4.63 -9.68 -2.76
N GLU A 37 -3.56 -8.93 -2.48
CA GLU A 37 -2.95 -8.83 -1.14
C GLU A 37 -3.54 -7.67 -0.33
N THR A 38 -3.99 -6.62 -1.00
CA THR A 38 -4.61 -5.42 -0.40
C THR A 38 -5.63 -5.70 0.71
N PRO A 39 -6.64 -6.58 0.55
CA PRO A 39 -7.64 -6.81 1.61
C PRO A 39 -7.05 -7.51 2.85
N TYR A 40 -6.05 -8.37 2.67
CA TYR A 40 -5.38 -9.07 3.77
C TYR A 40 -4.51 -8.10 4.57
N VAL A 41 -3.76 -7.24 3.89
CA VAL A 41 -2.94 -6.20 4.53
C VAL A 41 -3.81 -5.25 5.35
N LEU A 42 -4.92 -4.79 4.77
CA LEU A 42 -5.93 -3.98 5.46
C LEU A 42 -6.44 -4.61 6.75
N LEU A 43 -6.89 -5.88 6.68
CA LEU A 43 -7.44 -6.58 7.83
C LEU A 43 -6.38 -6.80 8.92
N SER A 44 -5.17 -7.16 8.51
CA SER A 44 -4.04 -7.35 9.42
C SER A 44 -3.63 -6.05 10.13
N CYS A 45 -3.60 -4.91 9.41
CA CYS A 45 -3.36 -3.59 9.97
C CYS A 45 -4.48 -3.15 10.90
N PHE A 46 -5.74 -3.42 10.55
CA PHE A 46 -6.88 -3.10 11.40
C PHE A 46 -6.80 -3.83 12.75
N ILE A 47 -6.52 -5.14 12.71
CA ILE A 47 -6.33 -5.96 13.92
C ILE A 47 -5.11 -5.48 14.71
N ALA A 48 -4.00 -5.16 14.03
CA ALA A 48 -2.79 -4.66 14.68
C ALA A 48 -3.01 -3.30 15.38
N LEU A 49 -3.71 -2.37 14.72
CA LEU A 49 -4.04 -1.05 15.28
C LEU A 49 -5.04 -1.19 16.43
N ALA A 50 -6.09 -2.00 16.27
CA ALA A 50 -7.10 -2.23 17.31
C ALA A 50 -6.50 -2.87 18.57
N THR A 51 -5.41 -3.63 18.43
CA THR A 51 -4.68 -4.28 19.53
C THR A 51 -3.53 -3.43 20.08
N GLY A 52 -3.37 -2.18 19.59
CA GLY A 52 -2.35 -1.25 20.07
C GLY A 52 -0.92 -1.58 19.65
N ALA A 53 -0.73 -2.31 18.55
CA ALA A 53 0.60 -2.51 18.00
C ALA A 53 1.16 -1.17 17.48
N PRO A 54 2.48 -0.91 17.60
CA PRO A 54 3.14 0.27 17.05
C PRO A 54 3.33 0.13 15.53
N LEU A 55 2.24 -0.07 14.81
CA LEU A 55 2.17 -0.10 13.37
C LEU A 55 1.45 1.16 12.92
N GLY A 56 2.04 1.90 12.01
CA GLY A 56 1.38 3.07 11.46
C GLY A 56 0.37 2.69 10.35
N PRO A 57 -0.66 3.52 10.11
CA PRO A 57 -1.67 3.26 9.10
C PRO A 57 -1.17 3.39 7.65
N GLU A 58 0.07 3.85 7.46
CA GLU A 58 0.70 4.05 6.16
C GLU A 58 0.72 2.76 5.35
N MET A 59 1.01 1.61 5.98
CA MET A 59 1.08 0.32 5.27
C MET A 59 -0.28 -0.09 4.69
N ALA A 60 -1.38 0.12 5.44
CA ALA A 60 -2.73 -0.18 4.97
C ALA A 60 -3.15 0.75 3.83
N LEU A 61 -2.89 2.05 3.97
CA LEU A 61 -3.25 3.05 2.95
C LEU A 61 -2.39 2.91 1.70
N GLY A 62 -1.12 2.56 1.84
CA GLY A 62 -0.22 2.23 0.74
C GLY A 62 -0.75 1.09 -0.11
N ALA A 63 -1.02 -0.06 0.52
CA ALA A 63 -1.56 -1.23 -0.15
C ALA A 63 -2.94 -0.98 -0.77
N LEU A 64 -3.75 -0.11 -0.16
CA LEU A 64 -5.02 0.35 -0.72
C LEU A 64 -4.83 1.19 -1.98
N GLY A 65 -3.96 2.20 -1.93
CA GLY A 65 -3.71 3.12 -3.03
C GLY A 65 -3.10 2.41 -4.24
N SER A 66 -2.08 1.57 -4.00
CA SER A 66 -1.43 0.78 -5.05
C SER A 66 -2.34 -0.32 -5.60
N GLY A 67 -3.10 -0.99 -4.74
CA GLY A 67 -4.06 -2.03 -5.11
C GLY A 67 -5.18 -1.48 -5.99
N LEU A 68 -5.83 -0.39 -5.58
CA LEU A 68 -6.88 0.27 -6.36
C LEU A 68 -6.36 0.79 -7.70
N ALA A 69 -5.18 1.41 -7.72
CA ALA A 69 -4.56 1.84 -8.96
C ALA A 69 -4.27 0.66 -9.90
N SER A 70 -3.82 -0.48 -9.38
CA SER A 70 -3.53 -1.67 -10.20
C SER A 70 -4.80 -2.35 -10.73
N MET A 71 -5.90 -2.32 -9.96
CA MET A 71 -7.22 -2.71 -10.47
C MET A 71 -7.65 -1.77 -11.62
N LEU A 72 -7.44 -0.47 -11.46
CA LEU A 72 -7.81 0.52 -12.47
C LEU A 72 -6.95 0.39 -13.75
N GLN A 73 -5.65 0.07 -13.61
CA GLN A 73 -4.78 -0.31 -14.73
C GLN A 73 -5.30 -1.55 -15.47
N SER A 74 -5.79 -2.56 -14.75
CA SER A 74 -6.34 -3.76 -15.39
C SER A 74 -7.61 -3.46 -16.20
N CYS A 75 -8.35 -2.41 -15.85
CA CYS A 75 -9.53 -1.94 -16.59
C CYS A 75 -9.20 -0.97 -17.74
N VAL A 76 -8.03 -0.33 -17.72
CA VAL A 76 -7.62 0.69 -18.69
C VAL A 76 -6.28 0.30 -19.29
N THR A 77 -6.29 -0.18 -20.54
CA THR A 77 -5.05 -0.46 -21.29
C THR A 77 -4.30 0.85 -21.53
N ALA A 78 -3.32 1.15 -20.67
CA ALA A 78 -2.57 2.39 -20.68
C ALA A 78 -1.09 2.13 -21.02
N ASP A 79 -0.40 3.15 -21.51
CA ASP A 79 1.05 3.08 -21.71
C ASP A 79 1.78 3.01 -20.36
N ARG A 80 2.98 2.43 -20.33
CA ARG A 80 3.76 2.15 -19.11
C ARG A 80 4.03 3.41 -18.26
N ARG A 81 4.12 4.58 -18.90
CA ARG A 81 4.25 5.88 -18.22
C ARG A 81 2.97 6.30 -17.52
N THR A 82 1.83 6.08 -18.17
CA THR A 82 0.51 6.37 -17.62
C THR A 82 0.17 5.40 -16.48
N GLU A 83 0.56 4.13 -16.61
CA GLU A 83 0.46 3.14 -15.54
C GLU A 83 1.21 3.60 -14.28
N ALA A 84 2.48 3.98 -14.41
CA ALA A 84 3.29 4.47 -13.31
C ALA A 84 2.69 5.72 -12.65
N ALA A 85 2.20 6.68 -13.45
CA ALA A 85 1.53 7.87 -12.94
C ALA A 85 0.24 7.53 -12.19
N LEU A 86 -0.51 6.51 -12.62
CA LEU A 86 -1.75 6.06 -11.98
C LEU A 86 -1.48 5.46 -10.59
N VAL A 87 -0.45 4.62 -10.47
CA VAL A 87 -0.06 4.01 -9.18
C VAL A 87 0.46 5.06 -8.22
N LEU A 88 1.32 5.99 -8.68
CA LEU A 88 1.78 7.10 -7.85
C LEU A 88 0.62 7.99 -7.42
N SER A 89 -0.33 8.28 -8.30
CA SER A 89 -1.52 9.06 -7.95
C SER A 89 -2.43 8.35 -6.95
N GLY A 90 -2.59 7.03 -7.08
CA GLY A 90 -3.35 6.22 -6.12
C GLY A 90 -2.69 6.19 -4.74
N LEU A 91 -1.37 6.05 -4.69
CA LEU A 91 -0.58 6.12 -3.46
C LEU A 91 -0.62 7.50 -2.82
N VAL A 92 -0.46 8.58 -3.60
CA VAL A 92 -0.60 9.95 -3.11
C VAL A 92 -2.00 10.19 -2.57
N GLY A 93 -3.04 9.75 -3.29
CA GLY A 93 -4.43 9.91 -2.88
C GLY A 93 -4.73 9.22 -1.55
N SER A 94 -4.21 8.01 -1.34
CA SER A 94 -4.42 7.29 -0.08
C SER A 94 -3.61 7.89 1.08
N LEU A 95 -2.37 8.31 0.86
CA LEU A 95 -1.53 8.97 1.88
C LEU A 95 -1.99 10.40 2.19
N ALA A 96 -2.58 11.11 1.23
CA ALA A 96 -3.15 12.44 1.47
C ALA A 96 -4.29 12.42 2.49
N ALA A 97 -4.99 11.29 2.65
CA ALA A 97 -5.99 11.12 3.69
C ALA A 97 -5.39 10.96 5.10
N LEU A 98 -4.11 10.59 5.21
CA LEU A 98 -3.40 10.40 6.47
C LEU A 98 -2.82 11.71 7.00
N PHE A 99 -2.37 12.59 6.10
CA PHE A 99 -1.74 13.85 6.49
C PHE A 99 -2.74 15.01 6.50
N PRO A 100 -2.61 15.96 7.45
CA PRO A 100 -3.44 17.17 7.49
C PRO A 100 -3.20 18.11 6.30
N SER A 101 -2.10 17.91 5.55
CA SER A 101 -1.78 18.67 4.35
C SER A 101 -1.60 17.73 3.16
N PRO A 102 -2.41 17.86 2.10
CA PRO A 102 -2.29 17.03 0.89
C PRO A 102 -0.97 17.30 0.15
N ILE A 103 -0.41 18.51 0.28
CA ILE A 103 0.87 18.88 -0.32
C ILE A 103 2.00 18.02 0.28
N LEU A 104 1.92 17.70 1.58
CA LEU A 104 2.92 16.89 2.25
C LEU A 104 2.96 15.46 1.69
N ALA A 105 1.80 14.88 1.38
CA ALA A 105 1.70 13.56 0.77
C ALA A 105 2.33 13.52 -0.63
N VAL A 106 2.07 14.54 -1.45
CA VAL A 106 2.67 14.67 -2.79
C VAL A 106 4.18 14.77 -2.70
N LEU A 107 4.70 15.66 -1.84
CA LEU A 107 6.14 15.85 -1.66
C LEU A 107 6.82 14.58 -1.14
N LEU A 108 6.23 13.92 -0.14
CA LEU A 108 6.77 12.66 0.39
C LEU A 108 6.89 11.60 -0.69
N LEU A 109 5.84 11.38 -1.48
CA LEU A 109 5.86 10.36 -2.54
C LEU A 109 6.78 10.75 -3.68
N HIS A 110 6.88 12.05 -3.99
CA HIS A 110 7.80 12.55 -4.99
C HIS A 110 9.25 12.27 -4.58
N GLU A 111 9.63 12.62 -3.35
CA GLU A 111 10.95 12.33 -2.80
C GLU A 111 11.21 10.83 -2.73
N LEU A 112 10.24 10.03 -2.28
CA LEU A 112 10.37 8.57 -2.23
C LEU A 112 10.60 7.96 -3.62
N SER A 113 9.93 8.50 -4.65
CA SER A 113 10.07 8.05 -6.03
C SER A 113 11.41 8.42 -6.64
N ILE A 114 12.05 9.51 -6.18
CA ILE A 114 13.39 9.91 -6.62
C ILE A 114 14.44 9.06 -5.92
N VAL A 115 14.33 8.89 -4.60
CA VAL A 115 15.27 8.11 -3.78
C VAL A 115 15.19 6.61 -4.09
N GLY A 116 14.02 6.13 -4.51
CA GLY A 116 13.81 4.73 -4.89
C GLY A 116 14.31 4.35 -6.28
N ARG A 117 14.94 5.26 -7.03
CA ARG A 117 15.57 4.97 -8.34
C ARG A 117 17.09 4.89 -8.20
#